data_AF-I0UYV6-F1
#
_entry.id   AF-I0UYV6-F1
#
_cell.length_a   1.000
_cell.length_b   1.000
_cell.length_c   1.000
_cell.angle_alpha   90.00
_cell.angle_beta   90.00
_cell.angle_gamma   90.00
#
_symmetry.space_group_name_H-M   'P 1'
#
loop_
_entity.id
_entity.type
_entity.pdbx_description
1 polymer ?
#
loop_
_entity_poly.entity_id
_entity_poly.type
_entity_poly.pdbx_seq_one_letter_code
_entity_poly.pdbx_strand_id
1 'polypeptide(L)' 'MTTYTVIAQRWARRWELHIDGVGVTQIRSLPTAESVAREYIAFAFDIEDETSFGVDIVPGSWPALGAAPQRRDGR' A
#
# COMPACT_ATOMS: atom_id res chain seq x y z
N MET A 1 2.21 -14.24 11.96
CA MET A 1 2.68 -13.48 10.79
C MET A 1 1.56 -12.53 10.41
N THR A 2 1.84 -11.22 10.36
CA THR A 2 0.85 -10.21 9.97
C THR A 2 0.79 -10.13 8.45
N THR A 3 -0.40 -9.94 7.87
CA THR A 3 -0.56 -9.70 6.43
C THR A 3 -1.18 -8.32 6.23
N TYR A 4 -0.55 -7.51 5.39
CA TYR A 4 -1.06 -6.19 5.03
C TYR A 4 -1.87 -6.27 3.75
N THR A 5 -3.10 -5.75 3.78
CA THR A 5 -3.93 -5.58 2.59
C THR A 5 -3.56 -4.29 1.88
N VAL A 6 -3.33 -4.38 0.57
CA VAL A 6 -2.94 -3.28 -0.28
C VAL A 6 -3.96 -3.12 -1.40
N ILE A 7 -4.64 -1.98 -1.43
CA ILE A 7 -5.58 -1.64 -2.50
C ILE A 7 -4.82 -0.94 -3.63
N ALA A 8 -4.68 -1.63 -4.75
CA ALA A 8 -4.13 -1.06 -5.98
C ALA A 8 -5.22 -0.29 -6.72
N GLN A 9 -5.18 1.04 -6.62
CA GLN A 9 -6.11 1.95 -7.27
C GLN A 9 -5.45 2.61 -8.48
N ARG A 10 -6.11 2.56 -9.65
CA ARG A 10 -5.67 3.33 -10.81
C ARG A 10 -5.95 4.81 -10.56
N TRP A 11 -4.93 5.66 -10.64
CA TRP A 11 -5.06 7.10 -10.47
C TRP A 11 -4.28 7.86 -11.54
N ALA A 12 -5.01 8.58 -12.38
CA ALA A 12 -4.49 9.25 -13.58
C ALA A 12 -3.61 8.29 -14.43
N ARG A 13 -2.30 8.55 -14.51
CA ARG A 13 -1.33 7.73 -15.27
C ARG A 13 -0.59 6.69 -14.42
N ARG A 14 -0.83 6.64 -13.10
CA ARG A 14 -0.11 5.80 -12.14
C ARG A 14 -1.07 4.88 -11.38
N TRP A 15 -0.49 4.07 -10.51
CA TRP A 15 -1.23 3.32 -9.51
C TRP A 15 -0.88 3.87 -8.13
N GLU A 16 -1.90 4.05 -7.31
CA GLU A 16 -1.75 4.24 -5.88
C GLU A 16 -1.88 2.88 -5.20
N LEU A 17 -1.01 2.62 -4.23
CA LEU A 17 -1.07 1.49 -3.33
C LEU A 17 -1.50 2.03 -1.97
N HIS A 18 -2.76 1.80 -1.61
CA HIS A 18 -3.29 2.17 -0.30
C HIS A 18 -3.10 0.98 0.65
N ILE A 19 -2.24 1.15 1.65
CA ILE A 19 -1.84 0.08 2.58
C ILE A 19 -2.51 0.37 3.92
N ASP A 20 -3.42 -0.52 4.33
CA ASP A 20 -4.24 -0.30 5.52
C ASP A 20 -3.37 -0.19 6.79
N GLY A 21 -3.63 0.84 7.58
CA GLY A 21 -2.85 1.15 8.79
C GLY A 21 -1.43 1.67 8.57
N VAL A 22 -0.96 1.83 7.32
CA VAL A 22 0.43 2.25 7.01
C VAL A 22 0.46 3.58 6.27
N GLY A 23 -0.16 3.65 5.09
CA GLY A 23 -0.10 4.84 4.25
C GLY A 23 -0.34 4.58 2.78
N VAL A 24 0.06 5.54 1.94
CA VAL A 24 -0.10 5.47 0.49
C VAL A 24 1.24 5.65 -0.19
N THR A 25 1.54 4.78 -1.15
CA THR A 25 2.68 4.93 -2.07
C THR A 25 2.22 4.82 -3.54
N GLN A 26 3.08 5.18 -4.48
CA GLN A 26 2.74 5.24 -5.91
C GLN A 26 3.73 4.45 -6.77
N ILE A 27 3.20 3.71 -7.74
CA ILE A 27 3.98 2.96 -8.73
C ILE A 27 3.56 3.30 -10.16
N ARG A 28 4.46 3.04 -11.11
CA ARG A 28 4.14 3.16 -12.55
C ARG A 28 3.59 1.89 -13.15
N SER A 29 3.93 0.72 -12.59
CA SER A 29 3.68 -0.59 -13.18
C SER A 29 3.18 -1.55 -12.11
N LEU A 30 2.04 -2.22 -12.34
CA LEU A 30 1.44 -3.14 -11.37
C LEU A 30 2.33 -4.34 -10.97
N PRO A 31 3.17 -4.91 -11.85
CA PRO A 31 4.11 -5.97 -11.48
C PRO A 31 5.13 -5.60 -10.38
N THR A 32 5.39 -4.31 -10.14
CA THR A 32 6.29 -3.88 -9.06
C THR A 32 5.55 -3.60 -7.75
N ALA A 33 4.24 -3.83 -7.69
CA ALA A 33 3.42 -3.42 -6.56
C ALA A 33 3.83 -4.11 -5.25
N GLU A 34 4.13 -5.40 -5.29
CA GLU A 34 4.49 -6.16 -4.08
C GLU A 34 5.81 -5.68 -3.49
N SER A 35 6.87 -5.59 -4.31
CA SER A 35 8.18 -5.11 -3.85
C SER A 35 8.08 -3.73 -3.22
N VAL A 36 7.42 -2.78 -3.91
CA VAL A 36 7.29 -1.41 -3.41
C VAL A 36 6.42 -1.32 -2.15
N ALA A 37 5.39 -2.16 -2.03
CA ALA A 37 4.59 -2.22 -0.81
C ALA A 37 5.41 -2.77 0.37
N ARG A 38 6.21 -3.82 0.15
CA ARG A 38 7.11 -4.40 1.18
C ARG A 38 8.14 -3.38 1.64
N GLU A 39 8.85 -2.74 0.71
CA GLU A 39 9.83 -1.70 1.01
C GLU A 39 9.20 -0.55 1.82
N TYR A 40 8.00 -0.11 1.44
CA TYR A 40 7.28 0.96 2.14
C TYR A 40 6.85 0.57 3.56
N ILE A 41 6.33 -0.65 3.75
CA ILE A 41 5.94 -1.18 5.07
C ILE A 41 7.18 -1.33 5.97
N ALA A 42 8.25 -1.90 5.42
CA ALA A 42 9.49 -2.12 6.16
C ALA A 42 10.11 -0.80 6.61
N PHE A 43 10.13 0.20 5.72
CA PHE A 43 10.57 1.56 6.06
C PHE A 43 9.67 2.21 7.14
N ALA A 44 8.34 2.08 7.01
CA ALA A 44 7.39 2.70 7.94
C ALA A 44 7.48 2.17 9.39
N PHE A 45 7.90 0.91 9.54
CA PHE A 45 7.96 0.22 10.84
C PHE A 45 9.36 -0.21 11.28
N ASP A 46 10.41 0.20 10.56
CA ASP A 46 11.81 -0.17 10.84
C ASP A 46 12.02 -1.70 10.90
N ILE A 47 11.49 -2.42 9.91
CA ILE A 47 11.58 -3.87 9.79
C ILE A 47 12.79 -4.23 8.92
N GLU A 48 13.72 -5.04 9.45
CA GLU A 48 14.92 -5.47 8.72
C GLU A 48 14.64 -6.58 7.68
N ASP A 49 13.69 -7.46 7.95
CA ASP A 49 13.33 -8.60 7.08
C ASP A 49 11.94 -8.40 6.45
N GLU A 50 11.92 -8.03 5.17
CA GLU A 50 10.70 -7.84 4.37
C GLU A 50 9.89 -9.13 4.14
N THR A 51 10.45 -10.31 4.45
CA THR A 51 9.76 -11.61 4.33
C THR A 51 9.04 -12.01 5.62
N SER A 52 9.24 -11.27 6.71
CA SER A 52 8.63 -11.51 8.02
C SER A 52 7.11 -11.24 8.08
N PHE A 53 6.55 -10.65 7.02
CA PHE A 53 5.11 -10.34 6.88
C PHE A 53 4.58 -10.67 5.47
N GLY A 54 3.26 -10.83 5.38
CA GLY A 54 2.55 -11.02 4.12
C GLY A 54 2.08 -9.70 3.51
N VAL A 55 1.93 -9.67 2.19
CA VAL A 55 1.31 -8.58 1.44
C VAL A 55 0.26 -9.20 0.52
N ASP A 56 -0.98 -8.71 0.59
CA ASP A 56 -2.07 -9.13 -0.29
C ASP A 56 -2.55 -7.93 -1.11
N ILE A 57 -2.36 -7.98 -2.43
CA ILE A 57 -2.66 -6.87 -3.33
C ILE A 57 -3.96 -7.15 -4.04
N VAL A 58 -4.95 -6.30 -3.79
CA VAL A 58 -6.28 -6.40 -4.40
C VAL A 58 -6.54 -5.16 -5.26
N PRO A 59 -7.11 -5.32 -6.48
CA PRO A 59 -7.57 -4.17 -7.24
C PRO A 59 -8.78 -3.53 -6.55
N GLY A 60 -8.86 -2.20 -6.51
CA GLY A 60 -10.01 -1.53 -5.90
C GLY A 60 -9.92 0.00 -5.89
N SER A 61 -10.90 0.62 -5.25
CA SER A 61 -10.92 2.06 -4.98
C SER A 61 -10.86 2.31 -3.49
N TRP A 62 -10.02 3.23 -3.06
CA TRP A 62 -9.99 3.73 -1.70
C TRP A 62 -11.00 4.86 -1.50
N PRO A 63 -11.71 4.93 -0.34
CA PRO A 63 -11.71 3.96 0.74
C PRO A 63 -12.59 2.74 0.41
N ALA A 64 -12.08 1.53 0.69
CA ALA A 64 -12.94 0.35 0.83
C ALA A 64 -13.65 0.43 2.19
N LEU A 65 -14.86 -0.11 2.29
CA LEU A 65 -15.63 -0.14 3.55
C LEU A 65 -14.78 -0.78 4.67
N GLY A 66 -14.37 0.03 5.66
CA GLY A 66 -13.57 -0.40 6.81
C GLY A 66 -12.22 0.30 6.94
N ALA A 67 -11.73 0.96 5.89
CA ALA A 67 -10.42 1.61 5.93
C ALA A 67 -10.52 3.06 6.42
N ALA A 68 -9.76 3.42 7.46
CA ALA A 68 -9.82 4.75 8.05
C ALA A 68 -9.28 5.81 7.06
N PRO A 69 -10.01 6.87 6.74
CA PRO A 69 -9.53 7.88 5.80
C PRO A 69 -8.28 8.58 6.36
N GLN A 70 -7.13 8.38 5.72
CA GLN A 70 -5.96 9.21 6.00
C GLN A 70 -6.27 10.65 5.58
N ARG A 71 -6.01 11.59 6.50
CA ARG A 71 -6.17 13.03 6.27
C ARG A 71 -5.39 13.41 5.02
N ARG A 72 -6.09 13.87 3.98
CA ARG A 72 -5.47 14.48 2.81
C ARG A 72 -4.84 15.80 3.27
N ASP A 73 -3.52 15.84 3.42
CA ASP A 73 -2.85 17.12 3.47
C ASP A 73 -2.83 17.68 2.05
N GLY A 74 -3.44 18.86 1.90
CA GLY A 74 -3.72 19.48 0.62
C GLY A 74 -2.46 20.10 0.04
N ARG A 75 -2.22 19.85 -1.25
CA ARG A 75 -1.57 20.83 -2.11
C ARG A 75 -2.17 20.81 -3.50
#